data_AF-A0A9P8QDH1-F1
#
_entry.id   AF-A0A9P8QDH1-F1
#
_cell.length_a   1.000
_cell.length_b   1.000
_cell.length_c   1.000
_cell.angle_alpha   90.00
_cell.angle_beta   90.00
_cell.angle_gamma   90.00
#
_symmetry.space_group_name_H-M   'P 1'
#
loop_
_entity.id
_entity.type
_entity.pdbx_description
1 polymer ?
#
loop_
_entity_poly.entity_id
_entity_poly.type
_entity_poly.pdbx_seq_one_letter_code
_entity_poly.pdbx_strand_id
1 'polypeptide(L)'
;MSSLNQQLLSQLDDASKQELVQFIESENSKAKVQTSIHQFTDLCFKQCVQNLQDSQLSSAEESCLKGCVNAFLDVNIKVVNGLQSAQQQ
;
A
#
# COMPACT_ATOMS: atom_id res chain seq x y z
N MET A 1 -12.71 3.61 3.92
CA MET A 1 -13.06 3.70 2.50
C MET A 1 -14.36 4.48 2.42
N SER A 2 -14.31 5.72 1.96
CA SER A 2 -15.44 6.63 1.87
C SER A 2 -16.49 6.07 0.90
N SER A 3 -17.66 5.70 1.43
CA SER A 3 -18.82 5.34 0.62
C SER A 3 -19.36 6.62 -0.03
N LEU A 4 -19.06 6.84 -1.30
CA LEU A 4 -19.69 7.91 -2.07
C LEU A 4 -21.19 7.65 -2.19
N ASN A 5 -21.97 8.67 -1.85
CA ASN A 5 -23.42 8.59 -1.95
C ASN A 5 -23.85 8.65 -3.43
N GLN A 6 -24.48 7.59 -3.91
CA GLN A 6 -24.98 7.47 -5.29
C GLN A 6 -25.96 8.59 -5.67
N GLN A 7 -26.68 9.17 -4.70
CA GLN A 7 -27.60 10.29 -4.93
C GLN A 7 -26.84 11.57 -5.33
N LEU A 8 -25.64 11.79 -4.78
CA LEU A 8 -24.82 12.95 -5.13
C LEU A 8 -24.27 12.82 -6.56
N LEU A 9 -23.88 11.61 -6.96
CA LEU A 9 -23.40 11.33 -8.32
C LEU A 9 -24.47 11.57 -9.40
N SER A 10 -25.74 11.33 -9.07
CA SER A 10 -26.86 11.58 -10.01
C SER A 10 -27.18 13.06 -10.22
N GLN A 11 -26.70 13.96 -9.35
CA GLN A 11 -26.95 15.39 -9.43
C GLN A 11 -25.83 16.16 -10.15
N LEU A 12 -24.72 15.50 -10.50
CA LEU A 12 -23.61 16.10 -11.21
C LEU A 12 -23.84 16.08 -12.73
N ASP A 13 -23.35 17.11 -13.42
CA ASP A 13 -23.19 17.08 -14.88
C ASP A 13 -22.06 16.10 -15.29
N ASP A 14 -22.02 15.74 -16.57
CA ASP A 14 -21.12 14.67 -17.02
C ASP A 14 -19.63 15.05 -16.95
N ALA A 15 -19.29 16.33 -17.06
CA ALA A 15 -17.90 16.78 -16.88
C ALA A 15 -17.47 16.65 -15.41
N SER A 16 -18.32 17.10 -14.48
CA SER A 16 -18.09 16.96 -13.04
C SER A 16 -17.99 15.48 -12.59
N LYS A 17 -18.77 14.58 -13.21
CA LYS A 17 -18.66 13.13 -12.95
C LYS A 17 -17.29 12.58 -13.37
N GLN A 18 -16.80 12.97 -14.54
CA GLN A 18 -15.49 12.51 -15.03
C GLN A 18 -14.35 12.99 -14.15
N GLU A 19 -14.36 14.27 -13.75
CA GLU A 19 -13.36 14.82 -12.83
C GLU A 19 -13.39 14.10 -11.48
N LEU A 20 -14.58 13.86 -10.93
CA LEU A 20 -14.73 13.16 -9.66
C LEU A 20 -14.22 11.72 -9.73
N VAL A 21 -14.48 10.99 -10.83
CA VAL A 21 -13.94 9.64 -11.02
C VAL A 21 -12.41 9.66 -11.02
N GLN A 22 -11.79 10.58 -11.76
CA GLN A 22 -10.33 10.72 -11.78
C GLN A 22 -9.77 11.08 -10.40
N PHE A 23 -10.45 11.98 -9.68
CA PHE A 23 -10.07 12.33 -8.31
C PHE A 23 -10.13 11.10 -7.39
N ILE A 24 -11.23 10.34 -7.42
CA ILE A 24 -11.41 9.13 -6.61
C ILE A 24 -10.32 8.09 -6.92
N GLU A 25 -9.98 7.88 -8.19
CA GLU A 25 -8.92 6.96 -8.57
C GLU A 25 -7.56 7.40 -8.01
N SER A 26 -7.25 8.69 -8.08
CA SER A 26 -6.05 9.29 -7.49
C SER A 26 -6.00 9.12 -5.97
N GLU A 27 -7.09 9.44 -5.27
CA GLU A 27 -7.17 9.30 -3.82
C GLU A 27 -7.13 7.84 -3.36
N ASN A 28 -7.77 6.92 -4.11
CA ASN A 28 -7.66 5.49 -3.84
C ASN A 28 -6.23 4.98 -4.02
N SER A 29 -5.52 5.46 -5.05
CA SER A 29 -4.11 5.13 -5.25
C SER A 29 -3.26 5.59 -4.05
N LYS A 30 -3.44 6.85 -3.61
CA LYS A 30 -2.76 7.38 -2.42
C LYS A 30 -3.10 6.57 -1.16
N ALA A 31 -4.36 6.24 -0.94
CA ALA A 31 -4.80 5.47 0.21
C ALA A 31 -4.21 4.05 0.24
N LYS A 32 -4.09 3.40 -0.93
CA LYS A 32 -3.39 2.11 -1.06
C LYS A 32 -1.92 2.23 -0.67
N VAL A 33 -1.21 3.25 -1.17
CA VAL A 33 0.19 3.49 -0.80
C VAL A 33 0.34 3.72 0.70
N GLN A 34 -0.51 4.55 1.30
CA GLN A 34 -0.50 4.80 2.75
C GLN A 34 -0.73 3.53 3.57
N THR A 35 -1.70 2.70 3.14
CA THR A 35 -1.97 1.42 3.80
C THR A 35 -0.76 0.49 3.73
N SER A 36 -0.12 0.41 2.57
CA SER A 36 1.12 -0.38 2.40
C SER A 36 2.26 0.15 3.26
N ILE A 37 2.44 1.47 3.35
CA ILE A 37 3.45 2.09 4.22
C ILE A 37 3.22 1.66 5.68
N HIS A 38 1.99 1.81 6.18
CA HIS A 38 1.67 1.39 7.54
C HIS A 38 1.94 -0.09 7.79
N GLN A 39 1.56 -0.96 6.84
CA GLN A 39 1.81 -2.39 6.93
C GLN A 39 3.30 -2.71 6.96
N PHE A 40 4.10 -2.09 6.09
CA PHE A 40 5.55 -2.33 6.03
C PHE A 40 6.24 -1.78 7.27
N THR A 41 5.84 -0.60 7.75
CA THR A 41 6.37 -0.03 8.99
C THR A 41 6.08 -0.97 10.16
N ASP A 42 4.85 -1.43 10.35
CA ASP A 42 4.51 -2.33 11.47
C ASP A 42 5.29 -3.65 11.41
N LEU A 43 5.35 -4.29 10.24
CA LEU A 43 6.03 -5.56 10.05
C LEU A 43 7.55 -5.44 10.18
N CYS A 44 8.16 -4.52 9.42
CA CYS A 44 9.61 -4.43 9.35
C CYS A 44 10.21 -3.79 10.60
N PHE A 45 9.48 -2.89 11.28
CA PHE A 45 9.94 -2.36 12.57
C PHE A 45 10.06 -3.48 13.61
N LYS A 46 9.04 -4.32 13.77
CA LYS A 46 9.06 -5.46 14.69
C LYS A 46 10.18 -6.46 14.38
N GLN A 47 10.50 -6.65 13.10
CA GLN A 47 11.51 -7.59 12.66
C GLN A 47 12.94 -7.06 12.84
N CYS A 48 13.15 -5.78 12.52
CA CYS A 48 14.49 -5.21 12.37
C CYS A 48 14.94 -4.35 13.55
N VAL A 49 14.02 -3.66 14.23
CA VAL A 49 14.36 -2.71 15.30
C VAL A 49 14.16 -3.40 16.65
N GLN A 50 15.27 -3.82 17.27
CA GLN A 50 15.25 -4.58 18.52
C GLN A 50 15.63 -3.75 19.75
N ASN A 51 16.44 -2.71 19.57
CA ASN A 51 17.00 -1.91 20.65
C ASN A 51 16.62 -0.43 20.48
N LEU A 52 15.62 0.02 21.23
CA LEU A 52 15.18 1.43 21.22
C LEU A 52 16.01 2.32 22.15
N GLN A 53 17.32 2.07 22.22
CA GLN A 53 18.24 2.80 23.12
C GLN A 53 18.65 4.15 22.52
N ASP A 54 18.73 4.22 21.19
CA ASP A 54 19.07 5.43 20.43
C ASP A 54 17.84 5.98 19.69
N SER A 55 17.80 7.29 19.49
CA SER A 55 16.74 7.96 18.73
C SER A 55 16.89 7.84 17.22
N GLN A 56 17.97 7.21 16.74
CA GLN A 56 18.30 7.03 15.34
C GLN A 56 18.50 5.54 15.04
N LEU A 57 18.16 5.15 13.81
CA LEU A 57 18.42 3.80 13.34
C LEU A 57 19.92 3.59 13.17
N SER A 58 20.40 2.45 13.64
CA SER A 58 21.74 1.97 13.31
C SER A 58 21.84 1.57 11.84
N SER A 59 23.06 1.53 11.30
CA SER A 59 23.31 1.09 9.93
C SER A 59 22.81 -0.34 9.65
N ALA A 60 22.83 -1.21 10.67
CA ALA A 60 22.30 -2.56 10.60
C ALA A 60 20.76 -2.57 10.50
N GLU A 61 20.07 -1.74 11.29
CA GLU A 61 18.62 -1.60 11.23
C GLU A 61 18.17 -1.02 9.89
N GLU A 62 18.83 0.02 9.39
CA GLU A 62 18.53 0.58 8.07
C GLU A 62 18.68 -0.47 6.95
N SER A 63 19.74 -1.26 7.00
CA SER A 63 19.99 -2.33 6.02
C SER A 63 18.93 -3.43 6.13
N CYS A 64 18.56 -3.82 7.35
CA CYS A 64 17.50 -4.78 7.60
C CYS A 64 16.14 -4.29 7.08
N LEU A 65 15.76 -3.04 7.38
CA LEU A 65 14.49 -2.45 6.94
C LEU A 65 14.38 -2.43 5.41
N LYS A 66 15.45 -2.02 4.70
CA LYS A 66 15.51 -2.08 3.23
C LYS A 66 15.33 -3.51 2.71
N GLY A 67 16.04 -4.46 3.30
CA GLY A 67 15.92 -5.88 2.94
C GLY A 67 14.53 -6.45 3.21
N CYS A 68 13.92 -6.09 4.34
CA CYS A 68 12.60 -6.54 4.76
C CYS A 68 11.51 -6.12 3.77
N VAL A 69 11.49 -4.84 3.37
CA VAL A 69 10.51 -4.35 2.39
C VAL A 69 10.70 -5.03 1.04
N ASN A 70 11.94 -5.13 0.55
CA ASN A 70 12.23 -5.79 -0.73
C ASN A 70 11.79 -7.27 -0.71
N ALA A 71 12.15 -8.01 0.34
CA ALA A 71 11.75 -9.41 0.48
C ALA A 71 10.23 -9.57 0.53
N PHE A 72 9.51 -8.67 1.21
CA PHE A 72 8.06 -8.70 1.23
C PHE A 72 7.48 -8.52 -0.19
N LEU A 73 7.95 -7.53 -0.94
CA LEU A 73 7.49 -7.27 -2.30
C LEU A 73 7.78 -8.46 -3.24
N ASP A 74 8.99 -9.01 -3.17
CA ASP A 74 9.40 -10.17 -3.97
C ASP A 74 8.51 -11.39 -3.71
N VAL A 75 8.22 -11.67 -2.44
CA VAL A 75 7.34 -12.77 -2.04
C VAL A 75 5.92 -12.53 -2.55
N ASN A 76 5.38 -11.31 -2.43
CA ASN A 76 4.03 -11.00 -2.90
C ASN A 76 3.92 -11.17 -4.42
N ILE A 77 4.89 -10.67 -5.19
CA ILE A 77 4.93 -10.87 -6.65
C ILE A 77 4.96 -12.36 -6.98
N LYS A 78 5.80 -13.14 -6.28
CA LYS A 78 5.90 -14.58 -6.51
C LYS A 78 4.61 -15.33 -6.20
N VAL A 79 3.92 -14.97 -5.12
CA VAL A 79 2.62 -15.55 -4.76
C VAL A 79 1.57 -15.21 -5.82
N VAL A 80 1.47 -13.94 -6.23
CA VAL A 80 0.51 -13.52 -7.26
C VAL A 80 0.75 -14.23 -8.58
N ASN A 81 2.00 -14.30 -9.04
CA ASN A 81 2.37 -15.01 -10.26
C ASN A 81 2.03 -16.51 -10.17
N GLY A 82 2.26 -17.12 -9.00
CA GLY A 82 1.88 -18.51 -8.73
C GLY A 82 0.38 -18.74 -8.83
N LEU A 83 -0.43 -17.85 -8.23
CA LEU A 83 -1.88 -17.92 -8.29
C LEU A 83 -2.42 -17.74 -9.72
N GLN A 84 -1.86 -16.77 -10.48
CA GLN A 84 -2.23 -16.56 -11.88
C GLN A 84 -1.92 -17.79 -12.74
N SER A 85 -0.78 -18.43 -12.52
CA SER A 85 -0.38 -19.66 -13.22
C SER A 85 -1.31 -20.83 -12.89
N ALA A 86 -1.81 -20.90 -11.65
CA ALA A 86 -2.74 -21.93 -11.21
C ALA A 86 -4.18 -21.70 -11.71
N GLN A 87 -4.61 -20.45 -11.90
CA GLN A 87 -5.93 -20.11 -12.45
C GLN A 87 -6.05 -20.39 -13.96
N GLN A 88 -4.93 -20.50 -14.68
CA GLN A 88 -4.90 -20.78 -16.12
C GLN A 88 -4.88 -22.29 -16.44
N GLN A 89 -4.89 -23.16 -15.43
CA GLN A 89 -5.02 -24.62 -15.55
C GLN A 89 -6.44 -25.05 -15.18
#